data_AF-A0A950WPE3-F1
#
_entry.id   AF-A0A950WPE3-F1
#
_cell.length_a   1.000
_cell.length_b   1.000
_cell.length_c   1.000
_cell.angle_alpha   90.00
_cell.angle_beta   90.00
_cell.angle_gamma   90.00
#
_symmetry.space_group_name_H-M   'P 1'
#
loop_
_entity.id
_entity.type
_entity.pdbx_description
1 polymer ?
#
loop_
_entity_poly.entity_id
_entity_poly.type
_entity_poly.pdbx_seq_one_letter_code
_entity_poly.pdbx_strand_id
1 'polypeptide(L)'
;MNETIVEIKGTHLLIARGDRFVVVERRNNRLYNCHGGKREGISADNLAAIGEIVDEADWVDEAAARRAFKEAVSRGTDLAERMR
;
A
#
# COMPACT_ATOMS: atom_id res chain seq x y z
N MET A 1 14.89 -6.91 8.49
CA MET A 1 14.02 -5.84 8.98
C MET A 1 12.60 -6.30 8.78
N ASN A 2 11.72 -6.11 9.76
CA ASN A 2 10.34 -6.55 9.66
C ASN A 2 9.50 -5.42 9.08
N GLU A 3 8.58 -5.76 8.20
CA GLU A 3 7.58 -4.82 7.69
C GLU A 3 6.50 -4.56 8.73
N THR A 4 5.99 -3.34 8.78
CA THR A 4 4.97 -2.94 9.76
C THR A 4 3.97 -1.99 9.11
N ILE A 5 2.69 -2.19 9.38
CA ILE A 5 1.63 -1.27 8.96
C ILE A 5 1.69 -0.05 9.88
N VAL A 6 1.97 1.12 9.32
CA VAL A 6 2.05 2.37 10.09
C VAL A 6 0.78 3.20 10.01
N GLU A 7 -0.01 3.06 8.94
CA GLU A 7 -1.29 3.76 8.79
C GLU A 7 -2.25 2.98 7.89
N ILE A 8 -3.55 3.06 8.19
CA ILE A 8 -4.63 2.45 7.40
C ILE A 8 -5.71 3.51 7.14
N LYS A 9 -6.12 3.67 5.88
CA LYS A 9 -7.21 4.54 5.45
C LYS A 9 -8.00 3.89 4.31
N GLY A 10 -9.23 3.46 4.60
CA GLY A 10 -10.06 2.73 3.64
C GLY A 10 -9.38 1.43 3.21
N THR A 11 -9.18 1.26 1.90
CA THR A 11 -8.44 0.12 1.34
C THR A 11 -6.93 0.33 1.31
N HIS A 12 -6.42 1.53 1.57
CA HIS A 12 -4.98 1.81 1.46
C HIS A 12 -4.27 1.62 2.79
N LEU A 13 -3.06 1.05 2.72
CA LEU A 13 -2.16 0.85 3.84
C LEU A 13 -0.80 1.49 3.51
N LEU A 14 -0.23 2.18 4.50
CA LEU A 14 1.16 2.62 4.48
C LEU A 14 1.99 1.62 5.29
N ILE A 15 3.03 1.07 4.68
CA ILE A 15 3.89 0.05 5.28
C ILE A 15 5.31 0.57 5.35
N ALA A 16 5.96 0.34 6.49
CA ALA A 16 7.36 0.68 6.73
C ALA A 16 8.24 -0.57 6.75
N ARG A 17 9.47 -0.42 6.29
CA ARG A 17 10.58 -1.38 6.39
C ARG A 17 11.87 -0.59 6.63
N GLY A 18 12.20 -0.41 7.91
CA GLY A 18 13.29 0.49 8.31
C GLY A 18 12.94 1.95 8.01
N ASP A 19 13.79 2.62 7.25
CA ASP A 19 13.62 4.00 6.77
C ASP A 19 12.87 4.11 5.43
N ARG A 20 12.44 2.97 4.87
CA ARG A 20 11.72 2.89 3.60
C ARG A 20 10.25 2.57 3.79
N PHE A 21 9.43 3.09 2.89
CA PHE A 21 7.99 3.04 2.96
C PHE A 21 7.37 2.70 1.61
N VAL A 22 6.21 2.07 1.64
CA VAL A 22 5.41 1.76 0.45
C VAL A 22 3.91 1.85 0.75
N VAL A 23 3.13 2.20 -0.27
CA VAL A 23 1.67 2.18 -0.23
C VAL A 23 1.17 0.92 -0.94
N VAL A 24 0.34 0.16 -0.24
CA VAL A 24 -0.37 -0.99 -0.81
C VAL A 24 -1.86 -0.83 -0.63
N GLU A 25 -2.61 -1.64 -1.37
CA GLU A 25 -4.06 -1.70 -1.26
C GLU A 25 -4.51 -3.07 -0.76
N ARG A 26 -5.44 -3.09 0.20
CA ARG A 26 -6.12 -4.27 0.69
C ARG A 26 -7.51 -4.42 0.09
N ARG A 27 -7.74 -5.54 -0.61
CA ARG A 27 -9.05 -5.95 -1.15
C ARG A 27 -9.23 -7.44 -0.97
N ASN A 28 -10.42 -7.89 -0.55
CA ASN A 28 -10.75 -9.33 -0.40
C ASN A 28 -9.69 -10.15 0.38
N ASN A 29 -9.25 -9.62 1.53
CA ASN A 29 -8.18 -10.19 2.38
C ASN A 29 -6.82 -10.39 1.68
N ARG A 30 -6.54 -9.61 0.63
CA ARG A 30 -5.27 -9.63 -0.09
C ARG A 30 -4.66 -8.24 -0.22
N LEU A 31 -3.34 -8.16 -0.23
CA LEU A 31 -2.57 -6.94 -0.46
C LEU A 31 -2.11 -6.88 -1.91
N TYR A 32 -2.16 -5.70 -2.51
CA TYR A 32 -1.77 -5.43 -3.89
C TYR A 32 -0.87 -4.19 -3.93
N ASN A 33 0.12 -4.20 -4.81
CA ASN A 33 0.95 -3.02 -5.06
C ASN A 33 0.14 -1.97 -5.84
N CYS A 34 0.22 -0.70 -5.42
CA CYS A 34 -0.45 0.40 -6.09
C CYS A 34 0.29 0.89 -7.36
N HIS A 35 1.57 0.54 -7.53
CA HIS A 35 2.43 0.97 -8.62
C HIS A 35 2.71 -0.19 -9.59
N GLY A 36 1.79 -0.46 -10.52
CA GLY A 36 2.06 -1.17 -11.78
C GLY A 36 2.69 -2.57 -11.74
N GLY A 37 2.81 -3.21 -10.57
CA GLY A 37 3.51 -4.48 -10.38
C GLY A 37 2.67 -5.73 -10.59
N LYS A 38 3.06 -6.81 -9.88
CA LYS A 38 2.40 -8.13 -9.97
C LYS A 38 0.91 -8.01 -9.63
N ARG A 39 0.07 -8.52 -10.53
CA ARG A 39 -1.40 -8.50 -10.38
C ARG A 39 -1.91 -9.45 -9.31
N GLU A 40 -1.14 -10.49 -9.00
CA GLU A 40 -1.47 -11.43 -7.95
C GLU A 40 -1.11 -10.81 -6.60
N GLY A 41 -2.12 -10.36 -5.86
CA GLY A 41 -1.93 -9.90 -4.50
C GLY A 41 -1.50 -11.03 -3.58
N ILE A 42 -0.93 -10.74 -2.42
CA ILE A 42 -0.60 -11.73 -1.37
C ILE A 42 -1.69 -11.76 -0.29
N SER A 43 -1.67 -12.75 0.61
CA SER A 43 -2.55 -12.73 1.79
C SER A 43 -2.27 -11.52 2.68
N ALA A 44 -3.32 -10.84 3.16
CA ALA A 44 -3.18 -9.71 4.09
C ALA A 44 -2.68 -10.11 5.49
N ASP A 45 -2.78 -11.39 5.83
CA ASP A 45 -2.29 -11.93 7.10
C ASP A 45 -0.78 -12.27 7.06
N ASN A 46 -0.13 -12.16 5.90
CA ASN A 46 1.28 -12.48 5.71
C ASN A 46 2.09 -11.29 5.19
N LEU A 47 2.32 -10.30 6.07
CA LEU A 47 3.07 -9.10 5.72
C LEU A 47 4.52 -9.39 5.31
N ALA A 48 5.11 -10.47 5.83
CA ALA A 48 6.47 -10.90 5.48
C ALA A 48 6.62 -11.31 4.00
N ALA A 49 5.51 -11.61 3.31
CA ALA A 49 5.50 -11.91 1.87
C ALA A 49 5.42 -10.65 0.98
N ILE A 50 5.46 -9.44 1.53
CA ILE A 50 5.25 -8.21 0.75
C ILE A 50 6.27 -8.00 -0.38
N GLY A 51 7.49 -8.50 -0.23
CA GLY A 51 8.49 -8.51 -1.29
C GLY A 51 8.08 -9.33 -2.53
N GLU A 52 7.03 -10.14 -2.44
CA GLU A 52 6.48 -10.83 -3.61
C GLU A 52 5.72 -9.88 -4.54
N ILE A 53 5.15 -8.79 -4.03
CA ILE A 53 4.31 -7.85 -4.79
C ILE A 53 4.91 -6.45 -4.91
N VAL A 54 5.81 -6.07 -4.00
CA VAL A 54 6.51 -4.78 -3.99
C VAL A 54 7.95 -4.99 -4.40
N ASP A 55 8.34 -4.43 -5.55
CA ASP A 55 9.71 -4.48 -6.02
C ASP A 55 10.59 -3.55 -5.17
N GLU A 56 11.88 -3.85 -5.07
CA GLU A 56 12.80 -3.08 -4.22
C GLU A 56 12.86 -1.59 -4.62
N ALA A 57 12.61 -1.27 -5.89
CA ALA A 57 12.58 0.09 -6.43
C ALA A 57 11.32 0.89 -6.05
N ASP A 58 10.25 0.24 -5.60
CA ASP A 58 8.99 0.89 -5.21
C ASP A 58 9.03 1.42 -3.76
N TRP A 59 10.02 1.00 -2.98
CA TRP A 59 10.27 1.49 -1.64
C TRP A 59 10.88 2.89 -1.70
N VAL A 60 10.21 3.85 -1.08
CA VAL A 60 10.61 5.26 -1.07
C VAL A 60 10.80 5.78 0.35
N ASP A 61 11.29 7.02 0.49
CA ASP A 61 11.33 7.67 1.80
C ASP A 61 9.92 7.97 2.36
N GLU A 62 9.85 8.27 3.66
CA GLU A 62 8.58 8.51 4.35
C GLU A 62 7.78 9.67 3.74
N ALA A 63 8.45 10.76 3.37
CA ALA A 63 7.78 11.96 2.88
C ALA A 63 7.10 11.70 1.53
N ALA A 64 7.81 11.02 0.62
CA ALA A 64 7.28 10.57 -0.66
C ALA A 64 6.12 9.59 -0.48
N ALA A 65 6.27 8.57 0.38
CA ALA A 65 5.22 7.59 0.62
C ALA A 65 3.97 8.20 1.24
N ARG A 66 4.12 9.13 2.20
CA ARG A 66 2.98 9.84 2.81
C ARG A 66 2.24 10.72 1.81
N ARG A 67 2.95 11.35 0.87
CA ARG A 67 2.32 12.10 -0.21
C ARG A 67 1.49 11.17 -1.11
N ALA A 68 2.09 10.07 -1.58
CA ALA A 68 1.40 9.08 -2.41
C ALA A 68 0.19 8.46 -1.69
N PHE A 69 0.32 8.18 -0.40
CA PHE A 69 -0.75 7.63 0.44
C PHE A 69 -1.97 8.58 0.51
N LYS A 70 -1.73 9.87 0.77
CA LYS A 70 -2.80 10.88 0.80
C LYS A 70 -3.49 11.00 -0.55
N GLU A 71 -2.72 11.01 -1.64
CA GLU A 71 -3.28 11.07 -3.00
C GLU A 71 -4.13 9.83 -3.31
N ALA A 72 -3.67 8.63 -2.93
CA ALA A 72 -4.40 7.38 -3.14
C ALA A 72 -5.72 7.32 -2.35
N VAL A 73 -5.68 7.76 -1.08
CA VAL A 73 -6.87 7.86 -0.22
C VAL A 73 -7.88 8.85 -0.80
N SER A 74 -7.43 10.04 -1.21
CA SER A 74 -8.31 11.06 -1.80
C SER A 74 -9.03 10.55 -3.05
N ARG A 75 -8.31 9.92 -3.97
CA ARG A 75 -8.90 9.35 -5.20
C ARG A 75 -9.95 8.27 -4.89
N GLY A 76 -9.70 7.45 -3.87
CA GLY A 76 -10.65 6.44 -3.41
C GLY A 76 -11.92 7.05 -2.82
N THR A 77 -11.79 8.11 -2.03
CA THR A 77 -12.92 8.86 -1.47
C THR A 77 -13.73 9.54 -2.57
N ASP A 78 -13.09 10.24 -3.49
CA ASP A 78 -13.75 10.93 -4.61
C ASP A 78 -14.57 9.95 -5.49
N LEU A 79 -14.04 8.74 -5.73
CA LEU A 79 -14.75 7.72 -6.49
C LEU A 79 -15.98 7.19 -5.75
N ALA A 80 -15.85 6.93 -4.44
CA ALA A 80 -16.96 6.46 -3.62
C ALA A 80 -18.10 7.50 -3.52
N GLU A 81 -17.76 8.79 -3.46
CA GLU A 81 -18.74 9.88 -3.44
C GLU A 81 -19.47 10.04 -4.78
N ARG A 82 -18.79 9.84 -5.92
CA ARG A 82 -19.40 9.91 -7.26
C ARG A 82 -20.31 8.74 -7.63
N MET A 83 -20.16 7.61 -6.94
CA MET A 83 -20.98 6.40 -7.18
C MET A 83 -22.22 6.31 -6.29
N ARG A 84 -22.46 7.33 -5.44
CA ARG A 84 -23.60 7.43 -4.54
C ARG A 84 -24.72 8.27 -5.15
#